data_AF-A0A2V7YSE9-F1
#
_entry.id   AF-A0A2V7YSE9-F1
#
_cell.length_a   1.000
_cell.length_b   1.000
_cell.length_c   1.000
_cell.angle_alpha   90.00
_cell.angle_beta   90.00
_cell.angle_gamma   90.00
#
_symmetry.space_group_name_H-M   'P 1'
#
loop_
_entity.id
_entity.type
_entity.pdbx_description
1 polymer ?
#
loop_
_entity_poly.entity_id
_entity_poly.type
_entity_poly.pdbx_seq_one_letter_code
_entity_poly.pdbx_strand_id
1 'polypeptide(L)'
;MSQSYLLPNDRVLRYNFRERLVHWVAGFSYVYLLLTGLAFWSPWLFWITLIFGGPTISRELHPWVGVIFFLGVLWMFGLWAGQMRFTDQDRAWWRALPHYIRNEDSQVPDEDRFNA
;
A
#
# COMPACT_ATOMS: atom_id res chain seq x y z
N MET A 1 9.21 -18.68 2.15
CA MET A 1 9.90 -17.77 3.09
C MET A 1 10.88 -16.91 2.29
N SER A 2 10.65 -15.58 2.16
CA SER A 2 11.71 -14.71 1.63
C SER A 2 12.79 -14.63 2.69
N GLN A 3 13.99 -15.11 2.40
CA GLN A 3 15.08 -15.05 3.37
C GLN A 3 15.38 -13.59 3.72
N SER A 4 15.30 -13.28 5.02
CA SER A 4 15.70 -12.00 5.57
C SER A 4 17.22 -11.92 5.52
N TYR A 5 17.76 -11.18 4.56
CA TYR A 5 19.20 -10.96 4.48
C TYR A 5 19.64 -10.07 5.64
N LEU A 6 20.64 -10.52 6.40
CA LEU A 6 21.32 -9.70 7.38
C LEU A 6 22.21 -8.70 6.65
N LEU A 7 22.02 -7.42 6.95
CA LEU A 7 22.82 -6.30 6.47
C LEU A 7 23.87 -5.93 7.53
N PRO A 8 24.98 -5.28 7.15
CA PRO A 8 25.94 -4.74 8.11
C PRO A 8 25.27 -3.84 9.16
N ASN A 9 25.86 -3.80 10.36
CA ASN A 9 25.39 -3.08 11.54
C ASN A 9 24.06 -3.61 12.10
N ASP A 10 23.93 -4.95 12.20
CA ASP A 10 22.79 -5.63 12.82
C ASP A 10 21.42 -5.27 12.23
N ARG A 11 21.39 -4.92 10.93
CA ARG A 11 20.15 -4.56 10.22
C ARG A 11 19.58 -5.75 9.48
N VAL A 12 18.26 -5.75 9.30
CA VAL A 12 17.55 -6.77 8.53
C VAL A 12 16.96 -6.16 7.27
N LEU A 13 17.19 -6.79 6.11
CA LEU A 13 16.56 -6.38 4.86
C LEU A 13 15.10 -6.84 4.82
N ARG A 14 14.19 -6.01 5.33
CA ARG A 14 12.74 -6.30 5.30
C ARG A 14 12.15 -6.23 3.89
N TYR A 15 12.56 -5.26 3.07
CA TYR A 15 12.10 -5.10 1.68
C TYR A 15 13.28 -4.79 0.77
N ASN A 16 13.41 -5.54 -0.32
CA ASN A 16 14.44 -5.32 -1.33
C ASN A 16 14.10 -4.14 -2.26
N PHE A 17 15.05 -3.74 -3.11
CA PHE A 17 14.88 -2.60 -4.01
C PHE A 17 13.68 -2.75 -4.97
N ARG A 18 13.47 -3.95 -5.53
CA ARG A 18 12.35 -4.23 -6.46
C ARG A 18 11.00 -4.07 -5.77
N GLU A 19 10.84 -4.60 -4.56
CA GLU A 19 9.62 -4.44 -3.77
C GLU A 19 9.32 -2.95 -3.49
N ARG A 20 10.35 -2.19 -3.10
CA ARG A 20 10.21 -0.75 -2.83
C ARG A 20 9.85 0.02 -4.09
N LEU A 21 10.49 -0.27 -5.22
CA LEU A 21 10.25 0.43 -6.48
C LEU A 21 8.79 0.26 -6.93
N VAL A 22 8.28 -0.98 -6.93
CA VAL A 22 6.89 -1.23 -7.35
C VAL A 22 5.90 -0.58 -6.38
N HIS A 23 6.17 -0.64 -5.07
CA HIS A 23 5.36 0.04 -4.06
C HIS A 23 5.30 1.56 -4.30
N TRP A 24 6.43 2.21 -4.57
CA TRP A 24 6.45 3.66 -4.84
C TRP A 24 5.74 4.03 -6.14
N VAL A 25 5.88 3.23 -7.20
CA VAL A 25 5.13 3.44 -8.45
C VAL A 25 3.61 3.33 -8.20
N ALA A 26 3.16 2.32 -7.47
CA ALA A 26 1.76 2.17 -7.09
C ALA A 26 1.29 3.30 -6.16
N GLY A 27 2.11 3.72 -5.21
CA GLY A 27 1.79 4.81 -4.27
C GLY A 27 1.60 6.16 -4.97
N PHE A 28 2.52 6.55 -5.85
CA PHE A 28 2.39 7.82 -6.59
C PHE A 28 1.23 7.82 -7.57
N SER A 29 1.02 6.71 -8.30
CA SER A 29 -0.13 6.56 -9.19
C SER A 29 -1.44 6.59 -8.43
N TYR A 30 -1.54 5.93 -7.26
CA TYR A 30 -2.71 6.00 -6.39
C TYR A 30 -3.02 7.43 -5.93
N VAL A 31 -2.02 8.19 -5.47
CA VAL A 31 -2.23 9.58 -5.02
C VAL A 31 -2.78 10.44 -6.15
N TYR A 32 -2.21 10.32 -7.35
CA TYR A 32 -2.73 11.02 -8.53
C TYR A 32 -4.20 10.65 -8.82
N LEU A 33 -4.52 9.35 -8.82
CA LEU A 33 -5.86 8.85 -9.10
C LEU A 33 -6.88 9.25 -8.04
N LEU A 34 -6.52 9.13 -6.76
CA LEU A 34 -7.38 9.54 -5.64
C LEU A 34 -7.75 11.01 -5.76
N LEU A 35 -6.76 11.88 -5.99
CA LEU A 35 -6.99 13.32 -6.05
C LEU A 35 -7.78 13.74 -7.29
N THR A 36 -7.40 13.24 -8.47
CA THR A 36 -8.15 13.55 -9.71
C THR A 36 -9.55 12.92 -9.71
N GLY A 37 -9.72 11.73 -9.12
CA GLY A 37 -11.02 11.09 -8.93
C GLY A 37 -11.91 11.89 -7.96
N LEU A 38 -11.36 12.34 -6.82
CA LEU A 38 -12.08 13.22 -5.88
C LEU A 38 -12.50 14.53 -6.53
N ALA A 39 -11.63 15.11 -7.39
CA ALA A 39 -11.91 16.33 -8.11
C ALA A 39 -13.14 16.22 -9.03
N PHE A 40 -13.35 15.05 -9.64
CA PHE A 40 -14.51 14.78 -10.51
C PHE A 40 -15.72 14.22 -9.74
N TRP A 41 -15.51 13.66 -8.55
CA TRP A 41 -16.59 13.12 -7.72
C TRP A 41 -17.43 14.21 -7.03
N SER A 42 -16.80 15.30 -6.57
CA SER A 42 -17.49 16.38 -5.85
C SER A 42 -17.13 17.75 -6.42
N PRO A 43 -18.12 18.61 -6.77
CA PRO A 43 -17.86 19.96 -7.25
C PRO A 43 -17.02 20.81 -6.28
N TRP A 44 -17.14 20.57 -4.97
CA TRP A 44 -16.36 21.26 -3.94
C TRP A 44 -14.86 20.99 -4.01
N LEU A 45 -14.47 19.89 -4.66
CA LEU A 45 -13.08 19.45 -4.80
C LEU A 45 -12.53 19.72 -6.22
N PHE A 46 -13.33 20.33 -7.10
CA PHE A 46 -12.93 20.53 -8.50
C PHE A 46 -11.66 21.38 -8.67
N TRP A 47 -11.37 22.25 -7.69
CA TRP A 47 -10.13 23.04 -7.65
C TRP A 47 -8.86 22.18 -7.67
N ILE A 48 -8.91 20.92 -7.24
CA ILE A 48 -7.78 19.97 -7.30
C ILE A 48 -7.30 19.80 -8.75
N THR A 49 -8.19 19.88 -9.75
CA THR A 49 -7.81 19.77 -11.16
C THR A 49 -6.80 20.86 -11.57
N LEU A 50 -6.78 22.02 -10.91
CA LEU A 50 -5.83 23.10 -11.18
C LEU A 50 -4.38 22.71 -10.88
N ILE A 51 -4.17 21.83 -9.88
CA ILE A 51 -2.83 21.33 -9.52
C ILE A 51 -2.29 20.40 -10.61
N PHE A 52 -3.17 19.70 -11.33
CA PHE A 52 -2.83 18.66 -12.30
C PHE A 52 -2.94 19.12 -13.76
N GLY A 53 -2.88 20.44 -14.02
CA GLY A 53 -2.90 21.00 -15.38
C GLY A 53 -4.30 21.27 -15.92
N GLY A 54 -5.32 21.27 -15.07
CA GLY A 54 -6.70 21.59 -15.41
C GLY A 54 -7.58 20.35 -15.67
N PRO A 55 -8.89 20.57 -15.88
CA PRO A 55 -9.87 19.49 -15.96
C PRO A 55 -9.67 18.60 -17.19
N THR A 56 -9.29 19.16 -18.33
CA THR A 56 -9.02 18.38 -19.54
C THR A 56 -7.86 17.42 -19.32
N ILE A 57 -6.69 17.92 -18.89
CA ILE A 57 -5.51 17.09 -18.65
C ILE A 57 -5.78 16.02 -17.59
N SER A 58 -6.42 16.41 -16.47
CA SER A 58 -6.77 15.47 -15.39
C SER A 58 -7.68 14.35 -15.89
N ARG A 59 -8.68 14.66 -16.71
CA ARG A 59 -9.62 13.66 -17.24
C ARG A 59 -8.94 12.71 -18.22
N GLU A 60 -8.11 13.24 -19.12
CA GLU A 60 -7.43 12.41 -20.13
C GLU A 60 -6.38 11.50 -19.49
N LEU A 61 -5.59 12.00 -18.53
CA LEU A 61 -4.50 11.23 -17.91
C LEU A 61 -4.98 10.24 -16.83
N HIS A 62 -6.09 10.52 -16.14
CA HIS A 62 -6.63 9.64 -15.10
C HIS A 62 -6.72 8.16 -15.52
N PRO A 63 -7.38 7.77 -16.63
CA PRO A 63 -7.46 6.36 -17.01
C PRO A 63 -6.09 5.74 -17.32
N TRP A 64 -5.16 6.49 -17.91
CA TRP A 64 -3.81 5.99 -18.22
C TRP A 64 -2.98 5.73 -16.96
N VAL A 65 -3.03 6.66 -16.00
CA VAL A 65 -2.43 6.44 -14.68
C VAL A 65 -3.14 5.29 -13.95
N GLY A 66 -4.44 5.09 -14.21
CA GLY A 66 -5.24 3.96 -13.73
C GLY A 66 -4.66 2.62 -14.17
N VAL A 67 -4.26 2.50 -15.44
CA VAL A 67 -3.58 1.31 -15.97
C VAL A 67 -2.24 1.07 -15.27
N ILE A 68 -1.44 2.12 -15.06
CA ILE A 68 -0.16 2.03 -14.33
C ILE A 68 -0.39 1.52 -12.91
N PHE A 69 -1.36 2.09 -12.19
CA PHE A 69 -1.71 1.68 -10.85
C PHE A 69 -2.18 0.23 -10.81
N PHE A 70 -3.09 -0.16 -11.71
CA PHE A 70 -3.62 -1.52 -11.80
C PHE A 70 -2.50 -2.55 -12.00
N LEU A 71 -1.60 -2.32 -12.97
CA LEU A 71 -0.47 -3.20 -13.22
C LEU A 71 0.52 -3.23 -12.04
N GLY A 72 0.76 -2.07 -11.40
CA GLY A 72 1.60 -1.97 -10.21
C GLY A 72 1.06 -2.80 -9.04
N VAL A 73 -0.24 -2.69 -8.75
CA VAL A 73 -0.89 -3.48 -7.70
C VAL A 73 -0.94 -4.97 -8.05
N LEU A 74 -1.20 -5.34 -9.30
CA LEU A 74 -1.17 -6.74 -9.74
C LEU A 74 0.22 -7.37 -9.53
N TRP A 75 1.27 -6.59 -9.81
CA TRP A 75 2.64 -7.03 -9.56
C TRP A 75 2.94 -7.15 -8.06
N MET A 76 2.51 -6.20 -7.24
CA MET A 76 2.63 -6.29 -5.77
C MET A 76 1.91 -7.51 -5.21
N PHE A 77 0.71 -7.79 -5.71
CA PHE A 77 -0.03 -9.00 -5.37
C PHE A 77 0.81 -10.25 -5.68
N GLY A 78 1.41 -10.35 -6.86
CA GLY A 78 2.31 -11.46 -7.20
C GLY A 78 3.54 -11.58 -6.27
N LEU A 79 4.07 -10.46 -5.78
CA LEU A 79 5.22 -10.45 -4.85
C LEU A 79 4.85 -10.93 -3.43
N TRP A 80 3.65 -10.58 -2.94
CA TRP A 80 3.32 -10.74 -1.51
C TRP A 80 2.16 -11.70 -1.21
N ALA A 81 1.35 -12.11 -2.19
CA ALA A 81 0.18 -12.97 -1.96
C ALA A 81 0.52 -14.31 -1.28
N GLY A 82 1.72 -14.85 -1.50
CA GLY A 82 2.17 -16.07 -0.82
C GLY A 82 2.38 -15.91 0.69
N GLN A 83 2.57 -14.68 1.17
CA GLN A 83 2.89 -14.34 2.57
C GLN A 83 1.73 -13.64 3.29
N MET A 84 0.68 -13.24 2.56
CA MET A 84 -0.52 -12.57 3.10
C MET A 84 -1.72 -13.54 3.16
N ARG A 85 -1.45 -14.81 3.44
CA ARG A 85 -2.52 -15.81 3.62
C ARG A 85 -3.05 -15.71 5.03
N PHE A 86 -4.36 -15.83 5.16
CA PHE A 86 -5.01 -15.86 6.47
C PHE A 86 -4.67 -17.17 7.20
N THR A 87 -4.17 -17.06 8.42
CA THR A 87 -3.69 -18.15 9.27
C THR A 87 -4.48 -18.22 10.60
N ASP A 88 -4.19 -19.23 11.41
CA ASP A 88 -4.77 -19.32 12.76
C ASP A 88 -4.20 -18.25 13.72
N GLN A 89 -2.99 -17.77 13.47
CA GLN A 89 -2.35 -16.68 14.21
C GLN A 89 -3.09 -15.36 13.97
N ASP A 90 -3.53 -15.12 12.73
CA ASP A 90 -4.34 -13.94 12.38
C ASP A 90 -5.66 -13.90 13.16
N ARG A 91 -6.30 -15.06 13.38
CA ARG A 91 -7.50 -15.13 14.25
C ARG A 91 -7.21 -14.74 15.69
N ALA A 92 -6.02 -15.05 16.21
CA ALA A 92 -5.61 -14.61 17.53
C ALA A 92 -5.35 -13.10 17.55
N TRP A 93 -4.67 -12.58 16.52
CA TRP A 93 -4.42 -11.15 16.35
C TRP A 93 -5.72 -10.33 16.33
N TRP A 94 -6.73 -10.78 15.59
CA TRP A 94 -8.05 -10.12 15.54
C TRP A 94 -8.74 -10.00 16.90
N ARG A 95 -8.54 -10.98 17.80
CA ARG A 95 -9.08 -10.91 19.17
C ARG A 95 -8.31 -9.91 20.04
N ALA A 96 -7.03 -9.68 19.74
CA ALA A 96 -6.17 -8.73 20.44
C ALA A 96 -6.23 -7.29 19.86
N LEU A 97 -7.07 -7.05 18.84
CA LEU A 97 -7.20 -5.74 18.19
C LEU A 97 -7.40 -4.56 19.18
N PRO A 98 -8.20 -4.66 20.26
CA PRO A 98 -8.32 -3.57 21.23
C PRO A 98 -7.01 -3.19 21.93
N HIS A 99 -6.11 -4.16 22.14
CA HIS A 99 -4.78 -3.93 22.71
C HIS A 99 -3.83 -3.31 21.67
N TYR A 100 -3.88 -3.79 20.43
CA TYR A 100 -3.09 -3.25 19.32
C TYR A 100 -3.37 -1.75 19.10
N ILE A 101 -4.64 -1.34 19.03
CA ILE A 101 -5.00 0.09 18.82
C ILE A 101 -4.64 0.98 20.02
N ARG A 102 -4.41 0.40 21.20
CA ARG A 102 -3.94 1.09 22.41
C ARG A 102 -2.43 1.06 22.57
N ASN A 103 -1.71 0.46 21.60
CA ASN A 103 -0.26 0.32 21.64
C ASN A 103 0.22 -0.52 22.86
N GLU A 104 -0.60 -1.49 23.27
CA GLU A 104 -0.31 -2.45 24.34
C GLU A 104 0.33 -3.71 23.74
N ASP A 105 1.44 -3.55 23.00
CA ASP A 105 2.03 -4.57 22.12
C ASP A 105 2.42 -5.87 22.84
N SER A 106 2.71 -5.81 24.14
CA SER A 106 2.99 -7.00 24.97
C SER A 106 1.80 -7.94 25.13
N GLN A 107 0.58 -7.47 24.84
CA GLN A 107 -0.66 -8.25 24.86
C GLN A 107 -1.11 -8.70 23.45
N VAL A 108 -0.36 -8.35 22.41
CA VAL A 108 -0.61 -8.75 21.03
C VAL A 108 0.21 -10.03 20.74
N PRO A 109 -0.37 -11.07 20.14
CA PRO A 109 0.38 -12.26 19.78
C PRO A 109 1.46 -11.94 18.74
N ASP A 110 2.54 -12.73 18.72
CA ASP A 110 3.58 -12.62 17.72
C ASP A 110 2.99 -12.65 16.29
N GLU A 111 3.64 -11.97 15.36
CA GLU A 111 3.23 -11.87 13.96
C GLU A 111 4.35 -12.32 13.03
N ASP A 112 3.97 -12.85 11.86
CA ASP A 112 4.88 -13.17 10.78
C ASP A 112 5.38 -11.87 10.08
N ARG A 113 5.72 -11.93 8.79
CA ARG A 113 6.15 -10.73 8.03
C ARG A 113 5.03 -9.67 7.93
N PHE A 114 3.77 -10.09 7.95
CA PHE A 114 2.58 -9.24 7.89
C PHE A 114 1.56 -9.73 8.93
N ASN A 115 0.83 -8.81 9.54
CA ASN A 115 -0.28 -9.12 10.44
C ASN A 115 -1.64 -9.10 9.72
N ALA A 116 -2.70 -9.35 10.49
CA ALA A 116 -4.06 -9.60 10.00
C ALA A 116 -4.87 -8.34 9.67
#